data_AF-A0A133V240-F1
#
_entry.id   AF-A0A133V240-F1
#
_cell.length_a   1.000
_cell.length_b   1.000
_cell.length_c   1.000
_cell.angle_alpha   90.00
_cell.angle_beta   90.00
_cell.angle_gamma   90.00
#
_symmetry.space_group_name_H-M   'P 1'
#
loop_
_entity.id
_entity.type
_entity.pdbx_description
1 polymer ?
#
loop_
_entity_poly.entity_id
_entity_poly.type
_entity_poly.pdbx_seq_one_letter_code
_entity_poly.pdbx_strand_id
1 'polypeptide(L)'
;MVKVFVTPDERVDLEAPIQMTEEQRRKFNHFFEERFDRVTIEEVKEESPPGPKGGVGKWTLDHYSLLLGSKDNEEIAEEIGKSEMSVRMKRGSFVPDFMAWAKEKGYAQTRDKDVIKEFFEEKRE
;
A
#
# COMPACT_ATOMS: atom_id res chain seq x y z
N MET A 1 0.92 20.58 3.38
CA MET A 1 0.58 20.95 4.77
C MET A 1 1.09 19.81 5.64
N VAL A 2 2.07 20.05 6.51
CA VAL A 2 2.61 19.01 7.39
C VAL A 2 1.71 18.91 8.61
N LYS A 3 1.20 17.72 8.93
CA LYS A 3 0.48 17.49 10.19
C LYS A 3 1.45 17.08 11.27
N VAL A 4 1.29 17.69 12.43
CA VAL A 4 2.05 17.42 13.64
C VAL A 4 1.14 16.64 14.58
N PHE A 5 1.60 15.48 15.02
CA PHE A 5 0.91 14.65 15.99
C PHE A 5 1.49 14.91 17.38
N VAL A 6 0.61 15.01 18.37
CA VAL A 6 0.98 15.05 19.78
C VAL A 6 0.41 13.79 20.41
N THR A 7 1.27 12.92 20.92
CA THR A 7 0.86 11.67 21.56
C THR A 7 0.40 11.93 23.00
N PRO A 8 -0.38 11.01 23.62
CA PRO A 8 -0.82 11.16 25.02
C PRO A 8 0.32 11.25 26.05
N ASP A 9 1.52 10.78 25.70
CA ASP A 9 2.75 10.90 26.50
C ASP A 9 3.61 12.14 26.13
N GLU A 10 2.98 13.15 25.52
CA GLU A 10 3.57 14.46 25.18
C GLU A 10 4.72 14.41 24.16
N ARG A 11 4.85 13.32 23.40
CA ARG A 11 5.80 13.29 22.28
C ARG A 11 5.18 13.99 21.07
N VAL A 12 6.04 14.66 20.31
CA VAL A 12 5.67 15.32 19.07
C VAL A 12 6.24 14.52 17.91
N ASP A 13 5.38 14.16 16.96
CA ASP A 13 5.76 13.41 15.76
C ASP A 13 5.17 14.06 14.50
N LEU A 14 5.68 13.67 13.33
CA LEU A 14 5.27 14.19 12.03
C LEU A 14 4.53 13.11 11.24
N GLU A 15 3.49 13.49 10.50
CA GLU A 15 2.71 12.53 9.70
C GLU A 15 3.51 11.79 8.64
N ALA A 16 4.59 12.40 8.16
CA ALA A 16 5.47 11.78 7.20
C ALA A 16 6.91 12.25 7.43
N PRO A 17 7.91 11.42 7.04
CA PRO A 17 9.30 11.83 7.03
C PRO A 17 9.48 13.11 6.20
N ILE A 18 10.17 14.10 6.77
CA ILE A 18 10.54 15.30 6.02
C ILE A 18 11.87 15.02 5.32
N GLN A 19 11.81 14.93 3.99
CA GLN A 19 13.01 14.86 3.15
C GLN A 19 13.67 16.25 3.16
N MET A 20 14.92 16.32 3.64
CA MET A 20 15.70 17.55 3.71
C MET A 20 17.03 17.38 3.00
N THR A 21 17.51 18.43 2.36
CA THR A 21 18.92 18.52 1.95
C THR A 21 19.83 18.69 3.17
N GLU A 22 21.13 18.43 3.00
CA GLU A 22 22.13 18.65 4.06
C GLU A 22 22.09 20.07 4.62
N GLU A 23 21.96 21.07 3.74
CA GLU A 23 21.90 22.47 4.15
C GLU A 23 20.62 22.79 4.94
N GLN A 24 19.48 22.23 4.51
CA GLN A 24 18.21 22.38 5.21
C GLN A 24 18.25 21.72 6.58
N ARG A 25 18.80 20.49 6.68
CA ARG A 25 18.97 19.78 7.94
C ARG A 25 19.84 20.59 8.91
N ARG A 26 20.95 21.16 8.43
CA ARG A 26 21.82 22.02 9.26
C ARG A 26 21.07 23.25 9.79
N LYS A 27 20.33 23.95 8.94
CA LYS A 27 19.51 25.12 9.34
C LYS A 27 18.42 24.74 10.34
N PHE A 28 17.80 23.58 10.13
CA PHE A 28 16.78 23.03 11.02
C PHE A 28 17.35 22.71 12.40
N ASN A 29 18.46 21.98 12.47
CA ASN A 29 19.14 21.66 13.74
C ASN A 29 19.53 22.94 14.49
N HIS A 30 20.12 23.91 13.79
CA HIS A 30 20.51 25.19 14.38
C HIS A 30 19.31 25.97 14.96
N PHE A 31 18.18 26.00 14.23
CA PHE A 31 16.96 26.62 14.74
C PHE A 31 16.49 25.97 16.06
N PHE A 32 16.56 24.64 16.19
CA PHE A 32 16.18 23.96 17.42
C PHE A 32 17.17 24.24 18.56
N GLU A 33 18.47 24.21 18.28
CA GLU A 33 19.52 24.54 19.26
C GLU A 33 19.38 25.97 19.81
N GLU A 34 18.98 26.95 18.99
CA GLU A 34 18.75 28.33 19.44
C GLU A 34 17.48 28.50 20.27
N ARG A 35 16.46 27.65 20.05
CA ARG A 35 15.13 27.82 20.64
C ARG A 35 14.88 26.97 21.87
N PHE A 36 15.67 25.93 22.08
CA PHE A 36 15.49 24.98 23.16
C PHE A 36 16.82 24.71 23.86
N ASP A 37 16.85 24.87 25.18
CA ASP A 37 18.08 24.75 25.99
C ASP A 37 18.72 23.35 25.98
N ARG A 38 17.96 22.31 25.59
CA ARG A 38 18.41 20.92 25.59
C ARG A 38 17.88 20.17 24.37
N VAL A 39 18.67 20.17 23.31
CA VAL A 39 18.40 19.38 22.11
C VAL A 39 19.41 18.24 22.04
N THR A 40 18.91 17.02 21.84
CA THR A 40 19.74 15.86 21.53
C THR A 40 19.36 15.39 20.13
N ILE A 41 20.35 15.27 19.25
CA ILE A 41 20.18 14.82 17.88
C ILE A 41 20.78 13.43 17.79
N GLU A 42 19.94 12.43 17.55
CA GLU A 42 20.36 11.04 17.41
C GLU A 42 20.14 10.57 15.97
N GLU A 43 21.15 9.95 15.38
CA GLU A 43 21.00 9.25 14.11
C GLU A 43 20.34 7.90 14.38
N VAL A 44 19.03 7.85 14.16
CA VAL A 44 18.27 6.60 14.25
C VAL A 44 18.31 5.91 12.90
N LYS A 45 18.64 4.62 12.88
CA LYS A 45 18.33 3.78 11.72
C LYS A 45 16.81 3.75 11.58
N GLU A 46 16.32 3.96 10.37
CA GLU A 46 14.90 3.81 10.07
C GLU A 46 14.51 2.34 10.29
N GLU A 47 14.09 2.02 11.51
CA GLU A 47 13.36 0.82 11.81
C GLU A 47 11.89 1.15 11.54
N SER A 48 11.52 1.16 10.26
CA SER A 48 10.12 1.04 9.91
C SER A 48 9.59 -0.18 10.68
N PRO A 49 8.54 -0.05 11.52
CA PRO A 49 7.83 -1.22 11.99
C PRO A 49 7.56 -2.09 10.77
N PRO A 50 7.75 -3.42 10.82
CA PRO A 50 7.31 -4.23 9.72
C PRO A 50 5.84 -3.88 9.51
N GLY A 51 5.56 -3.14 8.44
CA GLY A 51 4.19 -2.93 7.98
C GLY A 51 3.56 -4.31 7.91
N PRO A 52 2.22 -4.41 8.01
CA PRO A 52 1.55 -5.71 7.90
C PRO A 52 2.22 -6.49 6.77
N LYS A 53 2.66 -7.72 7.05
CA LYS A 53 3.54 -8.55 6.20
C LYS A 53 3.04 -8.75 4.76
N GLY A 54 1.90 -8.17 4.40
CA GLY A 54 1.48 -7.97 3.03
C GLY A 54 2.29 -6.92 2.32
N GLY A 55 3.47 -7.37 1.89
CA GLY A 55 4.33 -6.60 1.02
C GLY A 55 3.60 -6.07 -0.21
N VAL A 56 4.25 -5.08 -0.83
CA VAL A 56 4.03 -4.60 -2.20
C VAL A 56 4.34 -5.73 -3.23
N GLY A 57 4.00 -6.99 -2.90
CA GLY A 57 4.17 -8.15 -3.74
C GLY A 57 3.27 -8.03 -4.96
N LYS A 58 3.84 -8.35 -6.12
CA LYS A 58 3.16 -8.40 -7.41
C LYS A 58 1.89 -9.27 -7.30
N TRP A 59 0.80 -8.81 -7.91
CA TRP A 59 -0.42 -9.62 -8.04
C TRP A 59 -0.17 -10.75 -9.04
N THR A 60 -0.43 -12.00 -8.63
CA THR A 60 -0.33 -13.20 -9.47
C THR A 60 -1.69 -13.56 -10.05
N LEU A 61 -1.73 -14.43 -11.07
CA LEU A 61 -2.97 -14.95 -11.64
C LEU A 61 -3.82 -15.68 -10.58
N ASP A 62 -3.18 -16.34 -9.61
CA ASP A 62 -3.85 -16.99 -8.48
C ASP A 62 -4.61 -15.98 -7.63
N HIS A 63 -3.99 -14.85 -7.32
CA HIS A 63 -4.65 -13.79 -6.58
C HIS A 63 -5.85 -13.24 -7.35
N TYR A 64 -5.72 -13.02 -8.66
CA TYR A 64 -6.85 -12.56 -9.49
C TYR A 64 -7.99 -13.58 -9.56
N SER A 65 -7.68 -14.88 -9.62
CA SER A 65 -8.67 -15.95 -9.56
C SER A 65 -9.42 -15.97 -8.21
N LEU A 66 -8.73 -15.63 -7.10
CA LEU A 66 -9.36 -15.45 -5.80
C LEU A 66 -10.35 -14.28 -5.77
N LEU A 67 -9.99 -13.14 -6.39
CA LEU A 67 -10.85 -11.94 -6.44
C LEU A 67 -12.21 -12.19 -7.13
N LEU A 68 -12.27 -13.14 -8.07
CA LEU A 68 -13.49 -13.54 -8.80
C LEU A 68 -14.39 -14.51 -8.01
N GLY A 69 -13.91 -15.00 -6.86
CA GLY A 69 -14.68 -15.89 -5.99
C GLY A 69 -15.75 -15.18 -5.17
N SER A 70 -16.44 -15.96 -4.34
CA SER A 70 -17.47 -15.48 -3.41
C SER A 70 -16.94 -15.13 -2.02
N LYS A 71 -15.67 -15.46 -1.71
CA LYS A 71 -15.03 -15.09 -0.45
C LYS A 71 -15.09 -13.59 -0.22
N ASP A 72 -15.18 -13.18 1.04
CA ASP A 72 -15.11 -11.76 1.38
C ASP A 72 -13.67 -11.23 1.24
N ASN A 73 -13.48 -9.92 1.42
CA ASN A 73 -12.17 -9.32 1.22
C ASN A 73 -11.18 -9.63 2.34
N GLU A 74 -11.67 -9.94 3.55
CA GLU A 74 -10.86 -10.24 4.73
C GLU A 74 -10.26 -11.64 4.61
N GLU A 75 -11.08 -12.64 4.27
CA GLU A 75 -10.64 -14.01 4.00
C GLU A 75 -9.59 -14.07 2.88
N ILE A 76 -9.82 -13.34 1.79
CA ILE A 76 -8.86 -13.28 0.67
C ILE A 76 -7.56 -12.62 1.12
N ALA A 77 -7.65 -11.55 1.93
CA ALA A 77 -6.49 -10.81 2.42
C ALA A 77 -5.60 -11.67 3.32
N GLU A 78 -6.20 -12.46 4.21
CA GLU A 78 -5.48 -13.44 5.02
C GLU A 78 -4.81 -14.50 4.15
N GLU A 79 -5.53 -15.04 3.15
CA GLU A 79 -5.03 -16.11 2.27
C GLU A 79 -3.82 -15.69 1.44
N ILE A 80 -3.84 -14.47 0.87
CA ILE A 80 -2.77 -14.00 -0.02
C ILE A 80 -1.71 -13.15 0.70
N GLY A 81 -1.86 -12.98 2.01
CA GLY A 81 -1.02 -12.10 2.82
C GLY A 81 -1.03 -10.68 2.26
N LYS A 82 -2.19 -10.03 2.15
CA LYS A 82 -2.33 -8.61 1.80
C LYS A 82 -3.24 -7.92 2.81
N SER A 83 -3.34 -6.60 2.77
CA SER A 83 -4.35 -5.90 3.57
C SER A 83 -5.73 -6.03 2.92
N GLU A 84 -6.78 -6.08 3.74
CA GLU A 84 -8.18 -6.09 3.28
C GLU A 84 -8.46 -4.91 2.32
N MET A 85 -7.94 -3.72 2.64
CA MET A 85 -8.05 -2.55 1.76
C MET A 85 -7.37 -2.75 0.40
N SER A 86 -6.21 -3.41 0.35
CA SER A 86 -5.54 -3.74 -0.91
C SER A 86 -6.39 -4.67 -1.77
N VAL A 87 -6.98 -5.70 -1.15
CA VAL A 87 -7.92 -6.62 -1.81
C VAL A 87 -9.15 -5.89 -2.30
N ARG A 88 -9.80 -5.07 -1.46
CA ARG A 88 -10.99 -4.29 -1.82
C ARG A 88 -10.75 -3.38 -3.02
N MET A 89 -9.66 -2.61 -2.99
CA MET A 89 -9.28 -1.71 -4.09
C MET A 89 -9.00 -2.51 -5.37
N LYS A 90 -8.26 -3.62 -5.25
CA LYS A 90 -7.93 -4.44 -6.42
C LYS A 90 -9.17 -5.10 -7.02
N ARG A 91 -10.02 -5.72 -6.19
CA ARG A 91 -11.28 -6.35 -6.59
C ARG A 91 -12.20 -5.36 -7.29
N GLY A 92 -12.37 -4.16 -6.74
CA GLY A 92 -13.17 -3.09 -7.34
C GLY A 92 -12.64 -2.62 -8.70
N SER A 93 -11.33 -2.58 -8.89
CA SER A 93 -10.71 -2.19 -10.17
C SER A 93 -10.73 -3.30 -11.23
N PHE A 94 -10.57 -4.57 -10.82
CA PHE A 94 -10.35 -5.69 -11.73
C PHE A 94 -11.65 -6.42 -12.10
N VAL A 95 -12.49 -6.77 -11.12
CA VAL A 95 -13.63 -7.66 -11.34
C VAL A 95 -14.64 -7.09 -12.34
N PRO A 96 -15.06 -5.82 -12.26
CA PRO A 96 -16.01 -5.27 -13.23
C PRO A 96 -15.46 -5.26 -14.66
N ASP A 97 -14.19 -4.90 -14.82
CA ASP A 97 -13.50 -4.80 -16.12
C ASP A 97 -13.32 -6.19 -16.76
N PHE A 98 -12.85 -7.16 -15.97
CA PHE A 98 -12.72 -8.56 -16.41
C PHE A 98 -14.08 -9.17 -16.79
N MET A 99 -15.13 -8.94 -15.99
CA MET A 99 -16.46 -9.49 -16.27
C MET A 99 -17.09 -8.90 -17.53
N ALA A 100 -16.84 -7.61 -17.81
CA ALA A 100 -17.28 -6.99 -19.05
C ALA A 100 -16.59 -7.64 -20.26
N TRP A 101 -15.26 -7.74 -20.22
CA TRP A 101 -14.48 -8.40 -21.28
C TRP A 101 -14.87 -9.87 -21.46
N ALA A 102 -15.00 -10.64 -20.38
CA ALA A 102 -15.36 -12.05 -20.44
C ALA A 102 -16.72 -12.26 -21.10
N LYS A 103 -17.69 -11.37 -20.81
CA LYS A 103 -19.01 -11.39 -21.44
C LYS A 103 -18.93 -11.11 -22.94
N GLU A 104 -18.11 -10.16 -23.37
CA GLU A 104 -17.91 -9.85 -24.80
C GLU A 104 -17.29 -11.01 -25.56
N LYS A 105 -16.37 -11.76 -24.92
CA LYS A 105 -15.75 -12.97 -25.48
C LYS A 105 -16.64 -14.21 -25.45
N GLY A 106 -17.79 -14.14 -24.76
CA GLY A 106 -18.69 -15.28 -24.61
C GLY A 106 -18.25 -16.29 -23.54
N TYR A 107 -17.33 -15.91 -22.65
CA TYR A 107 -16.97 -16.74 -21.50
C TYR A 107 -18.11 -16.74 -20.47
N ALA A 108 -18.42 -17.91 -19.91
CA ALA A 108 -19.21 -18.01 -18.69
C ALA A 108 -18.42 -17.40 -17.52
N GLN A 109 -19.11 -17.00 -16.43
CA GLN A 109 -18.44 -16.52 -15.22
C GLN A 109 -17.42 -17.56 -14.75
N THR A 110 -16.13 -17.24 -14.92
CA THR A 110 -15.03 -18.19 -14.75
C THR A 110 -13.97 -17.63 -13.81
N ARG A 111 -13.26 -18.55 -13.16
CA ARG A 111 -12.08 -18.27 -12.32
C ARG A 111 -10.82 -18.90 -12.91
N ASP A 112 -10.91 -19.35 -14.16
CA ASP A 112 -9.83 -20.00 -14.89
C ASP A 112 -8.68 -19.02 -15.12
N LYS A 113 -7.48 -19.44 -14.76
CA LYS A 113 -6.26 -18.63 -14.83
C LYS A 113 -5.84 -18.39 -16.27
N ASP A 114 -6.14 -19.32 -17.18
CA ASP A 114 -5.80 -19.17 -18.59
C ASP A 114 -6.64 -18.07 -19.24
N VAL A 115 -7.93 -17.98 -18.88
CA VAL A 115 -8.82 -16.89 -19.31
C VAL A 115 -8.40 -15.55 -18.69
N ILE A 116 -8.01 -15.53 -17.42
CA ILE A 116 -7.48 -14.31 -16.77
C ILE A 116 -6.18 -13.87 -17.43
N LYS A 117 -5.33 -14.81 -17.84
CA LYS A 117 -4.08 -14.52 -18.55
C LYS A 117 -4.36 -13.90 -19.92
N GLU A 118 -5.28 -14.48 -20.69
CA GLU A 118 -5.73 -13.95 -21.98
C GLU A 118 -6.23 -12.49 -21.86
N PHE A 119 -7.04 -12.19 -20.85
CA PHE A 119 -7.50 -10.83 -20.56
C PHE A 119 -6.34 -9.83 -20.42
N PHE A 120 -5.27 -10.21 -19.70
CA PHE A 120 -4.11 -9.33 -19.52
C PHE A 120 -3.22 -9.25 -20.76
N GLU A 121 -3.22 -10.25 -21.63
CA GLU A 121 -2.48 -10.22 -22.89
C GLU A 121 -3.15 -9.25 -23.87
N GLU A 122 -4.47 -9.27 -23.99
CA GLU A 122 -5.21 -8.35 -24.88
C GLU A 122 -5.20 -6.89 -24.39
N LYS A 123 -5.29 -6.64 -23.07
CA LYS A 123 -5.23 -5.27 -22.51
C LYS A 123 -3.87 -4.59 -22.65
N ARG A 124 -2.83 -5.33 -23.05
CA ARG A 124 -1.47 -4.80 -23.26
C ARG A 124 -1.23 -4.33 -24.69
N GLU A 125 -2.13 -4.65 -25.62
CA GLU A 125 -2.17 -4.14 -26.99
C GLU A 125 -2.97 -2.82 -27.05
#